data_AF-Q71I88-F1
#
_entry.id   AF-Q71I88-F1
#
_cell.length_a   1.000
_cell.length_b   1.000
_cell.length_c   1.000
_cell.angle_alpha   90.00
_cell.angle_beta   90.00
_cell.angle_gamma   90.00
#
_symmetry.space_group_name_H-M   'P 1'
#
loop_
_entity.id
_entity.type
_entity.pdbx_description
1 polymer ?
#
loop_
_entity_poly.entity_id
_entity_poly.type
_entity_poly.pdbx_seq_one_letter_code
_entity_poly.pdbx_strand_id
1 'polypeptide(L)' 'EAKTEQLFDAKDYNAAYGLNQRRYDMLKDDAIIMHPGPINRGVEWDGDLVEAP' A
#
# COMPACT_ATOMS: atom_id res chain seq x y z
N GLU A 1 -2.96 18.46 -23.01
CA GLU A 1 -2.84 17.16 -22.31
C GLU A 1 -3.15 17.40 -20.84
N ALA A 2 -4.21 16.79 -20.30
CA ALA A 2 -4.42 16.82 -18.85
C ALA A 2 -3.29 16.01 -18.22
N LYS A 3 -2.58 16.58 -17.25
CA LYS A 3 -1.47 15.90 -16.58
C LYS A 3 -2.02 14.67 -15.87
N THR A 4 -1.54 13.48 -16.23
CA THR A 4 -1.93 12.18 -15.65
C THR A 4 -1.94 12.19 -14.12
N GLU A 5 -1.05 12.97 -13.50
CA GLU A 5 -0.98 13.19 -12.05
C GLU A 5 -2.24 13.84 -11.45
N GLN A 6 -2.98 14.67 -12.20
CA GLN A 6 -4.23 15.29 -11.72
C GLN A 6 -5.39 14.29 -11.60
N LEU A 7 -5.27 13.12 -12.22
CA LEU A 7 -6.25 12.03 -12.16
C LEU A 7 -5.85 10.95 -11.15
N PHE A 8 -4.69 11.09 -10.49
CA PHE A 8 -4.24 10.12 -9.52
C PHE A 8 -5.07 10.21 -8.23
N ASP A 9 -5.63 9.08 -7.82
CA ASP A 9 -6.23 8.90 -6.51
C ASP A 9 -5.47 7.80 -5.73
N ALA A 10 -4.94 8.17 -4.58
CA ALA A 10 -4.14 7.28 -3.74
C ALA A 10 -4.95 6.11 -3.19
N LYS A 11 -6.24 6.30 -2.91
CA LYS A 11 -7.10 5.24 -2.37
C LYS A 11 -7.42 4.21 -3.44
N ASP A 12 -7.73 4.67 -4.65
CA ASP A 12 -7.97 3.76 -5.79
C ASP A 12 -6.70 2.95 -6.11
N TYR A 13 -5.53 3.61 -6.08
CA TYR A 13 -4.24 2.93 -6.22
C TYR A 13 -3.99 1.90 -5.12
N ASN A 14 -4.20 2.27 -3.85
CA ASN A 14 -4.03 1.36 -2.72
C ASN A 14 -4.96 0.14 -2.82
N ALA A 15 -6.25 0.37 -3.09
CA ALA A 15 -7.22 -0.70 -3.26
C ALA A 15 -6.80 -1.68 -4.39
N ALA A 16 -6.35 -1.13 -5.51
CA ALA A 16 -5.93 -1.90 -6.67
C ALA A 16 -4.57 -2.62 -6.47
N TYR A 17 -3.60 -1.99 -5.80
CA TYR A 17 -2.20 -2.45 -5.80
C TYR A 17 -1.47 -2.37 -4.45
N GLY A 18 -1.90 -1.53 -3.52
CA GLY A 18 -1.24 -1.35 -2.23
C GLY A 18 -1.37 -2.53 -1.27
N LEU A 19 -0.47 -2.63 -0.30
CA LEU A 19 -0.62 -3.52 0.84
C LEU A 19 -1.70 -2.98 1.76
N ASN A 20 -2.88 -3.57 1.69
CA ASN A 20 -4.02 -3.26 2.54
C ASN A 20 -4.38 -4.42 3.47
N GLN A 21 -5.26 -4.17 4.45
CA GLN A 21 -5.60 -5.17 5.47
C GLN A 21 -6.03 -6.50 4.85
N ARG A 22 -6.86 -6.47 3.80
CA ARG A 22 -7.31 -7.69 3.11
C ARG A 22 -6.14 -8.49 2.53
N ARG A 23 -5.13 -7.85 1.95
CA ARG A 23 -3.95 -8.53 1.40
C ARG A 23 -3.01 -9.00 2.51
N TYR A 24 -2.89 -8.24 3.59
CA TYR A 24 -2.13 -8.63 4.77
C TYR A 24 -2.69 -9.90 5.40
N ASP A 25 -4.01 -10.01 5.55
CA ASP A 25 -4.70 -11.20 6.09
C ASP A 25 -4.53 -12.46 5.22
N MET A 26 -4.10 -12.31 3.96
CA MET A 26 -3.83 -13.42 3.04
C MET A 26 -2.38 -13.90 3.07
N LEU A 27 -1.50 -13.22 3.83
CA LEU A 27 -0.11 -13.61 3.96
C LEU A 27 0.01 -14.94 4.72
N LYS A 28 1.12 -15.64 4.50
CA LYS A 28 1.48 -16.77 5.34
C LYS A 28 1.90 -16.25 6.72
N ASP A 29 1.69 -17.05 7.75
CA ASP A 29 2.08 -16.72 9.13
C ASP A 29 3.58 -16.40 9.28
N ASP A 30 4.43 -16.90 8.38
CA ASP A 30 5.89 -16.70 8.35
C ASP A 30 6.37 -15.74 7.24
N ALA A 31 5.45 -15.07 6.54
CA ALA A 31 5.80 -14.15 5.47
C ALA A 31 6.45 -12.88 6.02
N ILE A 32 7.50 -12.41 5.34
CA ILE A 32 8.10 -11.10 5.60
C ILE A 32 7.69 -10.11 4.53
N ILE A 33 7.42 -8.88 4.95
CA ILE A 33 7.13 -7.77 4.04
C ILE A 33 8.35 -6.85 4.02
N MET A 34 8.86 -6.56 2.83
CA MET A 34 10.03 -5.71 2.65
C MET A 34 9.66 -4.45 1.87
N HIS A 35 10.24 -3.31 2.25
CA HIS A 35 10.13 -2.06 1.50
C HIS A 35 11.48 -1.34 1.53
N PRO A 36 12.01 -0.88 0.37
CA PRO A 36 13.32 -0.20 0.33
C PRO A 36 13.31 1.19 0.99
N GLY A 37 12.12 1.78 1.17
CA GLY A 37 11.91 3.07 1.81
C GLY A 37 12.20 4.27 0.90
N PRO A 38 11.70 5.47 1.23
CA PRO A 38 10.67 5.77 2.25
C PRO A 38 9.27 5.29 1.84
N ILE A 39 8.37 5.06 2.81
CA ILE A 39 6.99 4.63 2.56
C ILE A 39 6.06 5.86 2.51
N ASN A 40 5.25 5.95 1.46
CA ASN A 40 4.10 6.85 1.35
C ASN A 40 2.86 6.16 1.96
N ARG A 41 2.63 6.44 3.25
CA ARG A 41 1.48 5.90 3.99
C ARG A 41 0.17 6.31 3.34
N GLY A 42 -0.73 5.35 3.17
CA GLY A 42 -2.03 5.52 2.50
C GLY A 42 -1.96 5.49 0.97
N VAL A 43 -0.78 5.26 0.37
CA VAL A 43 -0.62 5.06 -1.07
C VAL A 43 -0.27 3.60 -1.35
N GLU A 44 0.99 3.20 -1.17
CA GLU A 44 1.38 1.81 -1.39
C GLU A 44 1.04 0.90 -0.20
N TRP A 45 0.96 1.43 1.02
CA TRP A 45 0.67 0.66 2.24
C TRP A 45 -0.40 1.37 3.05
N ASP A 46 -1.33 0.63 3.64
CA ASP A 46 -2.19 1.19 4.68
C ASP A 46 -1.30 1.70 5.83
N GLY A 47 -1.68 2.85 6.39
CA GLY A 47 -0.80 3.59 7.29
C GLY A 47 -0.47 2.85 8.59
N ASP A 48 -1.39 1.97 9.03
CA ASP A 48 -1.31 1.07 10.17
C ASP A 48 -0.49 -0.19 9.90
N LEU A 49 -0.33 -0.60 8.63
CA LEU A 49 0.42 -1.81 8.27
C LEU A 49 1.94 -1.63 8.22
N VAL A 50 2.44 -0.40 8.27
CA VAL A 50 3.89 -0.11 8.24
C VAL A 50 4.62 -0.67 9.46
N GLU A 51 3.93 -0.73 10.59
CA GLU A 51 4.47 -1.20 11.87
C GLU A 51 3.66 -2.40 12.40
N ALA A 52 2.96 -3.09 11.50
CA ALA A 52 2.26 -4.32 11.85
C ALA A 52 3.25 -5.38 12.34
N PRO A 53 2.83 -6.21 13.31
CA PRO A 53 3.69 -7.24 13.89
C PRO A 53 4.11 -8.32 12.90
#